data_AF-A0A530BER2-F1
#
_entry.id   AF-A0A530BER2-F1
#
_cell.length_a   1.000
_cell.length_b   1.000
_cell.length_c   1.000
_cell.angle_alpha   90.00
_cell.angle_beta   90.00
_cell.angle_gamma   90.00
#
_symmetry.space_group_name_H-M   'P 1'
#
loop_
_entity.id
_entity.type
_entity.pdbx_description
1 polymer ?
#
loop_
_entity_poly.entity_id
_entity_poly.type
_entity_poly.pdbx_seq_one_letter_code
_entity_poly.pdbx_strand_id
1 'polypeptide(L)'
;MAYIEIFPKSAESQGILTGDCDVVMSVIHQATKDVLNIPDHDIIVELNHCTAIGFNALAVHTKAVPDVVIKISTSDHDLQPKFETLCARIVAKWDAHFEIKLKLEIWINLIDTWGCNIDFG
;
A
#
# COMPACT_ATOMS: atom_id res chain seq x y z
N MET A 1 -0.53 11.73 9.60
CA MET A 1 -0.33 10.26 9.65
C MET A 1 -0.81 9.55 8.38
N ALA A 2 -0.06 8.55 7.91
CA ALA A 2 -0.45 7.61 6.87
C ALA A 2 -0.33 6.16 7.38
N TYR A 3 -1.45 5.44 7.39
CA TYR A 3 -1.52 4.03 7.72
C TYR A 3 -1.63 3.21 6.44
N ILE A 4 -0.70 2.27 6.23
CA ILE A 4 -0.55 1.56 4.98
C ILE A 4 -0.63 0.05 5.23
N GLU A 5 -1.52 -0.60 4.50
CA GLU A 5 -1.75 -2.03 4.60
C GLU A 5 -1.47 -2.69 3.24
N ILE A 6 -0.66 -3.75 3.23
CA ILE A 6 -0.32 -4.53 2.05
C ILE A 6 -1.06 -5.87 2.13
N PHE A 7 -1.88 -6.15 1.13
CA PHE A 7 -2.73 -7.35 1.06
C PHE A 7 -2.30 -8.23 -0.11
N PRO A 8 -1.61 -9.36 0.12
CA PRO A 8 -1.41 -10.38 -0.89
C PRO A 8 -2.68 -11.20 -1.10
N LYS A 9 -3.05 -11.47 -2.37
CA LYS A 9 -4.26 -12.25 -2.68
C LYS A 9 -4.13 -13.76 -2.47
N SER A 10 -2.91 -14.27 -2.45
CA SER A 10 -2.59 -15.71 -2.45
C SER A 10 -1.36 -16.01 -1.61
N ALA A 11 -1.22 -17.26 -1.17
CA ALA A 11 -0.04 -17.74 -0.46
C ALA A 11 1.26 -17.59 -1.30
N GLU A 12 1.16 -17.72 -2.62
CA GLU A 12 2.28 -17.48 -3.53
C GLU A 12 2.73 -16.02 -3.50
N SER A 13 1.79 -15.08 -3.67
CA SER A 13 2.09 -13.64 -3.62
C SER A 13 2.64 -13.25 -2.24
N GLN A 14 2.07 -13.79 -1.17
CA GLN A 14 2.58 -13.60 0.19
C GLN A 14 4.00 -14.14 0.35
N GLY A 15 4.30 -15.31 -0.21
CA GLY A 15 5.63 -15.91 -0.15
C GLY A 15 6.69 -15.03 -0.82
N ILE A 16 6.37 -14.47 -1.99
CA ILE A 16 7.23 -13.51 -2.69
C ILE A 16 7.45 -12.25 -1.83
N LEU A 17 6.36 -11.65 -1.33
CA LEU A 17 6.46 -10.43 -0.49
C LEU A 17 7.21 -10.66 0.81
N THR A 18 7.07 -11.84 1.42
CA THR A 18 7.77 -12.18 2.65
C THR A 18 9.27 -12.33 2.39
N GLY A 19 9.66 -12.87 1.23
CA GLY A 19 11.07 -12.95 0.82
C GLY A 19 11.73 -11.59 0.63
N ASP A 20 10.97 -10.59 0.17
CA ASP A 20 11.44 -9.23 -0.11
C ASP A 20 10.89 -8.18 0.89
N CYS A 21 10.48 -8.61 2.09
CA CYS A 21 9.71 -7.80 3.03
C CYS A 21 10.37 -6.45 3.32
N ASP A 22 11.65 -6.46 3.69
CA ASP A 22 12.39 -5.24 4.03
C ASP A 22 12.44 -4.24 2.86
N VAL A 23 12.59 -4.75 1.64
CA VAL A 23 12.63 -3.92 0.43
C VAL A 23 11.26 -3.31 0.16
N VAL A 24 10.19 -4.12 0.21
CA VAL A 24 8.82 -3.66 -0.01
C VAL A 24 8.42 -2.60 1.00
N MET A 25 8.66 -2.87 2.29
CA MET A 25 8.36 -1.93 3.38
C MET A 25 9.13 -0.62 3.20
N SER A 26 10.43 -0.70 2.90
CA SER A 26 11.27 0.48 2.70
C SER A 26 10.83 1.30 1.49
N VAL A 27 10.50 0.65 0.36
CA VAL A 27 10.04 1.31 -0.87
C VAL A 27 8.78 2.12 -0.62
N ILE A 28 7.79 1.51 0.03
CA ILE A 28 6.49 2.10 0.32
C ILE A 28 6.65 3.23 1.33
N HIS A 29 7.36 2.98 2.44
CA HIS A 29 7.63 3.97 3.47
C HIS A 29 8.32 5.22 2.89
N GLN A 30 9.42 5.03 2.14
CA GLN A 30 10.18 6.15 1.58
C GLN A 30 9.37 6.93 0.55
N ALA A 31 8.60 6.26 -0.31
CA ALA A 31 7.74 6.95 -1.28
C ALA A 31 6.67 7.80 -0.58
N THR A 32 6.03 7.26 0.44
CA THR A 32 5.04 7.98 1.26
C THR A 32 5.67 9.18 1.95
N LYS A 33 6.81 9.00 2.62
CA LYS A 33 7.54 10.09 3.27
C LYS A 33 7.87 11.21 2.30
N ASP A 34 8.53 10.89 1.20
CA ASP A 34 9.07 11.88 0.27
C ASP A 34 7.94 12.67 -0.43
N VAL A 35 6.88 11.97 -0.83
CA VAL A 35 5.79 12.60 -1.59
C VAL A 35 4.84 13.34 -0.67
N LEU A 36 4.38 12.71 0.41
CA LEU A 36 3.43 13.33 1.33
C LEU A 36 4.08 14.37 2.23
N ASN A 37 5.40 14.29 2.43
CA ASN A 37 6.17 15.17 3.31
C ASN A 37 5.65 15.14 4.76
N ILE A 38 5.48 13.93 5.28
CA ILE A 38 5.06 13.67 6.67
C ILE A 38 6.20 13.03 7.47
N PRO A 39 6.24 13.17 8.81
CA PRO A 39 7.27 12.59 9.65
C PRO A 39 7.34 11.06 9.58
N ASP A 40 8.52 10.49 9.84
CA ASP A 40 8.71 9.03 9.83
C ASP A 40 7.80 8.30 10.82
N HIS A 41 7.65 8.84 12.04
CA HIS A 41 6.81 8.24 13.08
C HIS A 41 5.31 8.28 12.75
N ASP A 42 4.94 9.03 11.73
CA ASP A 42 3.58 9.20 11.24
C ASP A 42 3.24 8.24 10.09
N ILE A 43 4.19 7.38 9.70
CA ILE A 43 4.00 6.38 8.64
C ILE A 43 4.05 4.99 9.28
N ILE A 44 2.96 4.27 9.16
CA ILE A 44 2.87 2.87 9.62
C ILE A 44 2.63 2.01 8.39
N VAL A 45 3.44 0.98 8.20
CA VAL A 45 3.31 0.02 7.10
C VAL A 45 3.16 -1.38 7.67
N GLU A 46 2.09 -2.06 7.27
CA GLU A 46 1.78 -3.43 7.70
C GLU A 46 1.64 -4.35 6.49
N LEU A 47 2.20 -5.55 6.59
CA LEU A 47 2.03 -6.62 5.62
C LEU A 47 1.08 -7.65 6.21
N ASN A 48 -0.11 -7.75 5.64
CA ASN A 48 -1.12 -8.70 6.06
C ASN A 48 -0.82 -10.11 5.55
N HIS A 49 -1.34 -11.11 6.26
CA HIS A 49 -1.41 -12.46 5.73
C HIS A 49 -2.36 -12.54 4.53
N CYS A 50 -2.17 -13.58 3.70
CA CYS A 50 -2.98 -13.87 2.52
C CYS A 50 -4.47 -13.66 2.83
N THR A 51 -5.05 -12.68 2.14
CA THR A 51 -6.47 -12.33 2.23
C THR A 51 -7.08 -12.53 0.85
N ALA A 52 -8.23 -13.18 0.75
CA ALA A 52 -8.90 -13.34 -0.55
C ALA A 52 -9.36 -11.99 -1.09
N ILE A 53 -8.59 -11.40 -2.02
CA ILE A 53 -8.93 -10.15 -2.70
C ILE A 53 -9.79 -10.50 -3.93
N GLY A 54 -11.09 -10.61 -3.70
CA GLY A 54 -12.10 -10.83 -4.75
C GLY A 54 -12.68 -12.24 -4.79
N PHE A 55 -14.00 -12.32 -4.94
CA PHE A 55 -14.80 -13.55 -5.00
C PHE A 55 -15.36 -13.82 -6.41
N ASN A 56 -15.17 -12.90 -7.37
CA ASN A 56 -15.72 -13.05 -8.71
C ASN A 56 -14.86 -14.02 -9.55
N ALA A 57 -15.37 -15.23 -9.75
CA ALA A 57 -14.71 -16.28 -10.53
C ALA A 57 -14.32 -15.82 -11.94
N LEU A 58 -15.13 -14.98 -12.60
CA LEU A 58 -14.79 -14.47 -13.93
C LEU A 58 -13.54 -13.57 -13.89
N ALA A 59 -13.47 -12.65 -12.93
CA ALA A 59 -12.33 -11.73 -12.79
C ALA A 59 -11.03 -12.46 -12.41
N VAL A 60 -11.15 -13.52 -11.60
CA VAL A 60 -10.03 -14.42 -11.29
C VAL A 60 -9.58 -15.18 -12.54
N HIS A 61 -10.51 -15.81 -13.27
CA HIS A 61 -10.20 -16.58 -14.48
C HIS A 61 -9.61 -15.72 -15.60
N THR A 62 -10.04 -14.47 -15.74
CA THR A 62 -9.50 -13.53 -16.74
C THR A 62 -8.22 -12.84 -16.27
N LYS A 63 -7.68 -13.17 -15.09
CA LYS A 63 -6.51 -12.52 -14.48
C LYS A 63 -6.65 -11.00 -14.38
N ALA A 64 -7.88 -10.53 -14.22
CA ALA A 64 -8.23 -9.11 -14.11
C ALA A 64 -8.11 -8.58 -12.66
N VAL A 65 -7.81 -9.46 -11.69
CA VAL A 65 -7.57 -9.08 -10.29
C VAL A 65 -6.07 -8.86 -10.02
N PRO A 66 -5.69 -7.86 -9.20
CA PRO A 66 -4.31 -7.65 -8.80
C PRO A 66 -3.77 -8.84 -8.00
N ASP A 67 -2.46 -9.01 -7.93
CA ASP A 67 -1.81 -9.98 -7.04
C ASP A 67 -1.65 -9.40 -5.62
N VAL A 68 -1.50 -8.08 -5.54
CA VAL A 68 -1.34 -7.34 -4.29
C VAL A 68 -2.18 -6.06 -4.34
N VAL A 69 -2.87 -5.75 -3.24
CA VAL A 69 -3.49 -4.45 -3.01
C VAL A 69 -2.73 -3.73 -1.91
N ILE A 70 -2.35 -2.47 -2.14
CA ILE A 70 -1.87 -1.58 -1.08
C ILE A 70 -2.99 -0.61 -0.76
N LYS A 71 -3.44 -0.58 0.50
CA LYS A 71 -4.33 0.46 1.00
C LYS A 71 -3.53 1.51 1.74
N ILE A 72 -3.76 2.77 1.44
CA ILE A 72 -3.16 3.91 2.15
C ILE A 72 -4.32 4.70 2.75
N SER A 73 -4.35 4.83 4.07
CA SER A 73 -5.37 5.58 4.78
C SER A 73 -4.74 6.76 5.51
N THR A 74 -5.31 7.95 5.37
CA THR A 74 -4.86 9.15 6.08
C THR A 74 -6.04 10.04 6.47
N SER A 75 -5.90 10.73 7.60
CA SER A 75 -6.85 11.77 8.03
C SER A 75 -6.53 13.16 7.48
N ASP A 76 -5.37 13.30 6.85
CA ASP A 76 -4.81 14.59 6.42
C ASP A 76 -5.33 14.92 5.01
N HIS A 77 -6.52 15.52 4.98
CA HIS A 77 -7.24 15.82 3.74
C HIS A 77 -6.49 16.78 2.79
N ASP A 78 -5.60 17.61 3.32
CA ASP A 78 -4.74 18.52 2.55
C ASP A 78 -3.69 17.78 1.70
N LEU A 79 -3.42 16.51 1.99
CA LEU A 79 -2.50 15.67 1.21
C LEU A 79 -3.10 15.16 -0.11
N GLN A 80 -4.43 15.27 -0.30
CA GLN A 80 -5.13 14.74 -1.47
C GLN A 80 -4.50 15.11 -2.83
N PRO A 81 -4.04 16.35 -3.08
CA PRO A 81 -3.39 16.70 -4.34
C PRO A 81 -2.11 15.91 -4.66
N LYS A 82 -1.50 15.26 -3.66
CA LYS A 82 -0.24 14.51 -3.80
C LYS A 82 -0.45 13.02 -4.11
N PHE A 83 -1.69 12.52 -4.00
CA PHE A 83 -2.00 11.09 -4.08
C PHE A 83 -1.66 10.47 -5.44
N GLU A 84 -1.92 11.18 -6.55
CA GLU A 84 -1.55 10.68 -7.88
C GLU A 84 -0.03 10.49 -8.01
N THR A 85 0.74 11.46 -7.52
CA THR A 85 2.21 11.39 -7.53
C THR A 85 2.71 10.25 -6.64
N LEU A 86 2.07 10.03 -5.49
CA LEU A 86 2.40 8.94 -4.58
C LEU A 86 2.17 7.58 -5.25
N CYS A 87 0.99 7.37 -5.84
CA CYS A 87 0.66 6.15 -6.57
C CYS A 87 1.67 5.89 -7.69
N ALA A 88 1.95 6.90 -8.52
CA ALA A 88 2.91 6.77 -9.61
C ALA A 88 4.32 6.39 -9.10
N ARG A 89 4.76 6.97 -7.99
CA ARG A 89 6.07 6.68 -7.38
C ARG A 89 6.15 5.26 -6.84
N ILE A 90 5.09 4.79 -6.18
CA ILE A 90 5.03 3.41 -5.65
C ILE A 90 5.00 2.41 -6.81
N VAL A 91 4.12 2.60 -7.80
CA VAL A 91 4.01 1.72 -8.97
C VAL A 91 5.34 1.64 -9.71
N ALA A 92 6.00 2.76 -9.98
CA ALA A 92 7.28 2.75 -10.68
C ALA A 92 8.38 1.98 -9.93
N LYS A 93 8.45 2.11 -8.60
CA LYS A 93 9.42 1.34 -7.78
C LYS A 93 9.02 -0.14 -7.67
N TRP A 94 7.72 -0.42 -7.59
CA TRP A 94 7.18 -1.77 -7.57
C TRP A 94 7.53 -2.53 -8.85
N ASP A 95 7.25 -1.94 -10.00
CA ASP A 95 7.54 -2.53 -11.32
C ASP A 95 9.05 -2.69 -11.52
N ALA A 96 9.87 -1.77 -11.02
CA ALA A 96 11.33 -1.91 -11.08
C ALA A 96 11.86 -3.11 -10.26
N HIS A 97 11.16 -3.51 -9.20
CA HIS A 97 11.58 -4.59 -8.31
C HIS A 97 10.95 -5.94 -8.70
N PHE A 98 9.66 -5.95 -9.00
CA PHE A 98 8.89 -7.17 -9.31
C PHE A 98 8.65 -7.41 -10.80
N GLU A 99 9.01 -6.47 -11.67
CA GLU A 99 8.77 -6.50 -13.12
C GLU A 99 7.29 -6.74 -13.44
N ILE A 100 6.95 -7.96 -13.87
CA ILE A 100 5.60 -8.41 -14.21
C ILE A 100 5.09 -9.53 -13.29
N LYS A 101 5.85 -9.86 -12.24
CA LYS A 101 5.56 -11.01 -11.35
C LYS A 101 4.37 -10.77 -10.45
N LEU A 102 4.16 -9.52 -10.01
CA LEU A 102 3.07 -9.15 -9.12
C LEU A 102 2.36 -7.90 -9.64
N LYS A 103 1.11 -8.07 -10.08
CA LYS A 103 0.22 -6.96 -10.42
C LYS A 103 -0.19 -6.23 -9.14
N LEU A 104 0.01 -4.92 -9.11
CA LEU A 104 -0.33 -4.05 -7.99
C LEU A 104 -1.57 -3.22 -8.29
N GLU A 105 -2.41 -3.05 -7.27
CA GLU A 105 -3.44 -2.00 -7.23
C GLU A 105 -3.28 -1.19 -5.93
N ILE A 106 -3.46 0.13 -6.00
CA ILE A 106 -3.34 1.02 -4.83
C ILE A 106 -4.69 1.67 -4.59
N TRP A 107 -5.20 1.57 -3.36
CA TRP A 107 -6.41 2.25 -2.90
C TRP A 107 -6.04 3.29 -1.85
N ILE A 108 -6.52 4.52 -2.03
CA ILE A 108 -6.28 5.60 -1.07
C ILE A 108 -7.60 6.01 -0.44
N ASN A 109 -7.65 5.98 0.89
CA ASN A 109 -8.80 6.39 1.69
C ASN A 109 -8.47 7.65 2.49
N LEU A 110 -9.34 8.64 2.40
CA LEU A 110 -9.40 9.74 3.36
C LEU A 110 -10.37 9.35 4.48
N ILE A 111 -9.92 9.43 5.72
CA ILE A 111 -10.71 9.05 6.89
C ILE A 111 -10.90 10.24 7.82
N ASP A 112 -12.13 10.47 8.25
CA ASP A 112 -12.39 11.37 9.36
C ASP A 112 -12.02 10.67 10.68
N THR A 113 -11.45 11.40 11.62
CA THR A 113 -11.06 10.87 12.94
C THR A 113 -11.64 11.76 14.04
N TRP A 114 -12.05 11.13 15.14
CA TRP A 114 -12.58 11.81 16.33
C TRP A 114 -12.06 11.12 17.59
N GLY A 115 -11.68 11.90 18.61
CA GLY A 115 -11.23 11.37 19.89
C GLY A 115 -9.91 10.61 19.78
N CYS A 116 -8.79 11.34 19.83
CA CYS A 116 -7.45 10.77 19.87
C CYS A 116 -6.77 11.16 21.19
N ASN A 117 -6.00 10.23 21.77
CA ASN A 117 -5.15 10.48 22.95
C ASN A 117 -3.65 10.35 22.62
N ILE A 118 -3.31 10.30 21.33
CA ILE A 118 -1.93 10.33 20.86
C ILE A 118 -1.48 11.78 20.86
N ASP A 119 -0.41 12.05 21.59
CA ASP A 119 0.30 13.31 21.60
C ASP A 119 1.53 13.17 20.70
N PHE A 120 1.58 13.95 19.62
CA PHE A 120 2.66 13.89 18.65
C PHE A 120 3.83 14.82 19.02
N GLY A 121 3.70 15.63 20.09
CA GLY A 121 4.74 16.55 20.58
C GLY A 121 4.89 17.82 19.75
#